data_AF-A0A2P8DI41-F1
#
_entry.id   AF-A0A2P8DI41-F1
#
_cell.length_a   1.000
_cell.length_b   1.000
_cell.length_c   1.000
_cell.angle_alpha   90.00
_cell.angle_beta   90.00
_cell.angle_gamma   90.00
#
_symmetry.space_group_name_H-M   'P 1'
#
loop_
_entity.id
_entity.type
_entity.pdbx_description
1 polymer ?
#
loop_
_entity_poly.entity_id
_entity_poly.type
_entity_poly.pdbx_seq_one_letter_code
_entity_poly.pdbx_strand_id
1 'polypeptide(L)'
;MAGWLELAYTTGGGVIGAAVTTYVAGNQQRRELRAAVMAELHRMAAVRAALAEVAPRTGGRPAQYLVGPRLLATAELGVTARLDDGRDAEQVQQQVLADFVVAALSAGIPRRVLDFAGGAEVRALQCEVVGLVDRRDGGVLGARAAELAAAAEGYRQATAQLLFRALWHPLRSRPMRPAHIRALRREVGDLHRMQGAAITALARAADGTGND
;
A
#
# COMPACT_ATOMS: atom_id res chain seq x y z
N MET A 1 54.59 -35.08 12.60
CA MET A 1 53.89 -34.50 11.43
C MET A 1 52.35 -34.64 11.49
N ALA A 2 51.75 -34.95 12.65
CA ALA A 2 50.29 -35.18 12.77
C ALA A 2 49.48 -33.97 13.30
N GLY A 3 50.12 -33.00 13.97
CA GLY A 3 49.41 -31.88 14.62
C GLY A 3 48.88 -30.77 13.69
N TRP A 4 49.37 -30.67 12.45
CA TRP A 4 48.95 -29.62 11.51
C TRP A 4 47.62 -29.94 10.80
N LEU A 5 47.33 -31.22 10.57
CA LEU A 5 46.08 -31.69 9.97
C LEU A 5 44.89 -31.53 10.92
N GLU A 6 45.11 -31.78 12.22
CA GLU A 6 44.07 -31.67 13.25
C GLU A 6 43.73 -30.21 13.57
N LEU A 7 44.74 -29.31 13.53
CA LEU A 7 44.55 -27.86 13.66
C LEU A 7 43.80 -27.27 12.46
N ALA A 8 44.13 -27.71 11.24
CA ALA A 8 43.47 -27.25 10.01
C ALA A 8 42.00 -27.72 9.93
N TYR A 9 41.71 -28.93 10.42
CA TYR A 9 40.36 -29.50 10.44
C TYR A 9 39.46 -28.80 11.48
N THR A 10 39.98 -28.49 12.67
CA THR A 10 39.23 -27.79 13.72
C THR A 10 39.05 -26.29 13.44
N THR A 11 40.06 -25.61 12.89
CA THR A 11 39.93 -24.19 12.50
C THR A 11 39.09 -24.01 11.24
N GLY A 12 39.24 -24.88 10.23
CA GLY A 12 38.40 -24.88 9.03
C GLY A 12 36.93 -25.20 9.35
N GLY A 13 36.70 -26.18 10.23
CA GLY A 13 35.36 -26.51 10.73
C GLY A 13 34.71 -25.38 11.52
N GLY A 14 35.48 -24.63 12.32
CA GLY A 14 34.99 -23.46 13.07
C GLY A 14 34.59 -22.29 12.18
N VAL A 15 35.37 -21.99 11.14
CA VAL A 15 35.06 -20.90 10.18
C VAL A 15 33.87 -21.24 9.29
N ILE A 16 33.80 -22.49 8.79
CA ILE A 16 32.65 -22.95 8.01
C ILE A 16 31.40 -23.01 8.88
N GLY A 17 31.50 -23.50 10.12
CA GLY A 17 30.42 -23.49 11.10
C GLY A 17 29.90 -22.09 11.39
N ALA A 18 30.79 -21.12 11.66
CA ALA A 18 30.43 -19.72 11.87
C ALA A 18 29.83 -19.06 10.63
N ALA A 19 30.33 -19.38 9.44
CA ALA A 19 29.76 -18.87 8.18
C ALA A 19 28.36 -19.44 7.94
N VAL A 20 28.15 -20.74 8.20
CA VAL A 20 26.84 -21.41 8.06
C VAL A 20 25.86 -20.86 9.09
N THR A 21 26.25 -20.69 10.36
CA THR A 21 25.37 -20.13 11.39
C THR A 21 25.04 -18.66 11.10
N THR A 22 26.00 -17.85 10.69
CA THR A 22 25.78 -16.45 10.27
C THR A 22 24.85 -16.39 9.05
N TYR A 23 25.04 -17.29 8.08
CA TYR A 23 24.18 -17.39 6.92
C TYR A 23 22.74 -17.81 7.27
N VAL A 24 22.59 -18.83 8.12
CA VAL A 24 21.27 -19.34 8.56
C VAL A 24 20.54 -18.29 9.41
N ALA A 25 21.23 -17.66 10.37
CA ALA A 25 20.68 -16.58 11.19
C ALA A 25 20.26 -15.38 10.32
N GLY A 26 21.10 -14.97 9.37
CA GLY A 26 20.75 -13.93 8.40
C GLY A 26 19.55 -14.31 7.51
N ASN A 27 19.39 -15.60 7.19
CA ASN A 27 18.24 -16.07 6.42
C ASN A 27 16.96 -16.11 7.26
N GLN A 28 17.04 -16.50 8.54
CA GLN A 28 15.91 -16.44 9.49
C GLN A 28 15.45 -15.00 9.71
N GLN A 29 16.36 -14.08 10.00
CA GLN A 29 16.06 -12.66 10.13
C GLN A 29 15.38 -12.09 8.87
N ARG A 30 15.85 -12.48 7.67
CA ARG A 30 15.20 -12.08 6.41
C ARG A 30 13.80 -12.68 6.24
N ARG A 31 13.54 -13.89 6.74
CA ARG A 31 12.20 -14.50 6.71
C ARG A 31 11.24 -13.76 7.64
N GLU A 32 11.69 -13.39 8.83
CA GLU A 32 10.91 -12.60 9.79
C GLU A 32 10.56 -11.22 9.23
N LEU A 33 11.54 -10.51 8.67
CA LEU A 33 11.31 -9.21 8.03
C LEU A 33 10.34 -9.32 6.84
N ARG A 34 10.43 -10.38 6.04
CA ARG A 34 9.46 -10.66 4.97
C ARG A 34 8.07 -10.90 5.53
N ALA A 35 7.95 -11.72 6.57
CA ALA A 35 6.67 -12.02 7.20
C ALA A 35 6.04 -10.75 7.79
N ALA A 36 6.83 -9.88 8.42
CA ALA A 36 6.35 -8.60 8.94
C ALA A 36 5.79 -7.71 7.81
N VAL A 37 6.54 -7.52 6.72
CA VAL A 37 6.07 -6.74 5.56
C VAL A 37 4.80 -7.35 4.96
N MET A 38 4.73 -8.67 4.84
CA MET A 38 3.52 -9.35 4.34
C MET A 38 2.33 -9.15 5.30
N ALA A 39 2.53 -9.25 6.61
CA ALA A 39 1.47 -9.07 7.59
C ALA A 39 0.87 -7.66 7.52
N GLU A 40 1.71 -6.64 7.32
CA GLU A 40 1.23 -5.26 7.15
C GLU A 40 0.49 -5.05 5.83
N LEU A 41 0.94 -5.67 4.73
CA LEU A 41 0.20 -5.65 3.46
C LEU A 41 -1.20 -6.27 3.60
N HIS A 42 -1.30 -7.41 4.30
CA HIS A 42 -2.60 -8.05 4.55
C HIS A 42 -3.49 -7.19 5.45
N ARG A 43 -2.91 -6.49 6.44
CA ARG A 43 -3.66 -5.53 7.25
C ARG A 43 -4.21 -4.38 6.41
N MET A 44 -3.44 -3.79 5.50
CA MET A 44 -3.94 -2.74 4.60
C MET A 44 -5.08 -3.25 3.71
N ALA A 45 -4.97 -4.47 3.18
CA ALA A 45 -6.04 -5.09 2.40
C ALA A 45 -7.29 -5.37 3.26
N ALA A 46 -7.12 -5.75 4.52
CA ALA A 46 -8.22 -5.98 5.45
C ALA A 46 -8.98 -4.70 5.79
N VAL A 47 -8.30 -3.55 5.93
CA VAL A 47 -8.96 -2.24 6.11
C VAL A 47 -9.90 -1.94 4.94
N ARG A 48 -9.44 -2.19 3.71
CA ARG A 48 -10.28 -2.02 2.52
C ARG A 48 -11.47 -2.97 2.50
N ALA A 49 -11.24 -4.24 2.83
CA ALA A 49 -12.28 -5.26 2.83
C ALA A 49 -13.35 -5.04 3.92
N ALA A 50 -12.96 -4.42 5.04
CA ALA A 50 -13.85 -4.09 6.15
C ALA A 50 -14.57 -2.75 5.99
N LEU A 51 -14.44 -2.08 4.84
CA LEU A 51 -15.11 -0.81 4.59
C LEU A 51 -16.61 -1.03 4.39
N ALA A 52 -17.41 -0.52 5.34
CA ALA A 52 -18.83 -0.84 5.43
C ALA A 52 -19.72 0.27 4.87
N GLU A 53 -19.50 1.50 5.35
CA GLU A 53 -20.40 2.62 5.09
C GLU A 53 -19.66 3.96 4.94
N VAL A 54 -20.36 4.91 4.32
CA VAL A 54 -19.92 6.30 4.20
C VAL A 54 -20.99 7.21 4.78
N ALA A 55 -20.64 7.93 5.85
CA ALA A 55 -21.54 8.78 6.61
C ALA A 55 -21.25 10.28 6.36
N PRO A 56 -22.23 11.19 6.52
CA PRO A 56 -21.96 12.63 6.50
C PRO A 56 -20.96 13.00 7.60
N ARG A 57 -20.03 13.91 7.31
CA ARG A 57 -19.03 14.34 8.26
C ARG A 57 -19.62 15.31 9.29
N THR A 58 -20.02 14.82 10.45
CA THR A 58 -20.46 15.65 11.60
C THR A 58 -19.25 16.16 12.39
N GLY A 59 -18.50 17.11 11.83
CA GLY A 59 -17.41 17.82 12.52
C GLY A 59 -16.13 17.00 12.74
N GLY A 60 -14.97 17.64 12.55
CA GLY A 60 -13.65 17.03 12.78
C GLY A 60 -12.64 17.37 11.68
N ARG A 61 -11.37 17.55 12.05
CA ARG A 61 -10.28 17.91 11.11
C ARG A 61 -9.97 16.73 10.18
N PRO A 62 -9.81 16.95 8.85
CA PRO A 62 -9.43 15.88 7.92
C PRO A 62 -8.14 15.18 8.37
N ALA A 63 -8.06 13.86 8.16
CA ALA A 63 -6.86 13.09 8.45
C ALA A 63 -5.68 13.67 7.65
N GLN A 64 -4.58 14.01 8.33
CA GLN A 64 -3.39 14.56 7.67
C GLN A 64 -2.49 13.42 7.24
N TYR A 65 -2.43 13.16 5.94
CA TYR A 65 -1.62 12.08 5.38
C TYR A 65 -0.13 12.44 5.34
N LEU A 66 0.71 11.45 5.69
CA LEU A 66 2.17 11.52 5.62
C LEU A 66 2.72 11.55 4.18
N VAL A 67 1.88 11.30 3.15
CA VAL A 67 2.28 11.23 1.75
C VAL A 67 1.34 12.09 0.90
N GLY A 68 1.80 13.31 0.58
CA GLY A 68 1.20 14.20 -0.41
C GLY A 68 0.12 15.16 0.15
N PRO A 69 0.05 16.40 -0.38
CA PRO A 69 -1.01 17.33 -0.03
C PRO A 69 -2.28 16.98 -0.82
N ARG A 70 -3.42 16.82 -0.13
CA ARG A 70 -4.77 16.68 -0.72
C ARG A 70 -4.99 15.48 -1.64
N LEU A 71 -5.41 14.37 -1.05
CA LEU A 71 -6.34 13.46 -1.70
C LEU A 71 -7.22 12.89 -0.60
N LEU A 72 -8.37 13.50 -0.36
CA LEU A 72 -9.38 12.96 0.54
C LEU A 72 -10.69 13.07 -0.20
N ALA A 73 -11.07 12.01 -0.91
CA ALA A 73 -12.42 11.91 -1.49
C ALA A 73 -13.47 12.18 -0.39
N THR A 74 -13.22 11.70 0.83
CA THR A 74 -14.00 11.99 2.03
C THR A 74 -14.10 13.49 2.35
N ALA A 75 -12.99 14.23 2.31
CA ALA A 75 -13.01 15.67 2.59
C ALA A 75 -13.65 16.48 1.46
N GLU A 76 -13.40 16.11 0.21
CA GLU A 76 -13.98 16.78 -0.97
C GLU A 76 -15.49 16.51 -1.10
N LEU A 77 -15.95 15.34 -0.67
CA LEU A 77 -17.36 14.95 -0.69
C LEU A 77 -18.07 15.21 0.65
N GLY A 78 -17.38 15.74 1.67
CA GLY A 78 -17.97 16.06 2.97
C GLY A 78 -18.43 14.84 3.78
N VAL A 79 -17.78 13.69 3.60
CA VAL A 79 -18.14 12.39 4.21
C VAL A 79 -17.02 11.81 5.08
N THR A 80 -17.34 10.78 5.86
CA THR A 80 -16.39 9.92 6.59
C THR A 80 -16.61 8.47 6.18
N ALA A 81 -15.51 7.74 6.01
CA ALA A 81 -15.50 6.34 5.67
C ALA A 81 -15.38 5.50 6.95
N ARG A 82 -16.33 4.59 7.19
CA ARG A 82 -16.33 3.75 8.40
C ARG A 82 -16.14 2.28 8.08
N LEU A 83 -15.38 1.62 8.94
CA LEU A 83 -15.23 0.18 8.93
C LEU A 83 -16.43 -0.52 9.61
N ASP A 84 -16.53 -1.83 9.44
CA ASP A 84 -17.55 -2.68 10.09
C ASP A 84 -17.58 -2.53 11.62
N ASP A 85 -16.44 -2.18 12.23
CA ASP A 85 -16.31 -1.95 13.68
C ASP A 85 -16.56 -0.50 14.11
N GLY A 86 -17.02 0.35 13.19
CA GLY A 86 -17.35 1.76 13.42
C GLY A 86 -16.15 2.71 13.46
N ARG A 87 -14.91 2.22 13.32
CA ARG A 87 -13.72 3.08 13.27
C ARG A 87 -13.61 3.81 11.94
N ASP A 88 -12.93 4.96 11.97
CA ASP A 88 -12.60 5.71 10.76
C ASP A 88 -11.57 4.94 9.91
N ALA A 89 -11.98 4.56 8.71
CA ALA A 89 -11.18 3.77 7.79
C ALA A 89 -9.89 4.48 7.39
N GLU A 90 -9.90 5.81 7.24
CA GLU A 90 -8.71 6.58 6.88
C GLU A 90 -7.70 6.64 8.01
N GLN A 91 -8.19 6.81 9.25
CA GLN A 91 -7.34 6.81 10.42
C GLN A 91 -6.68 5.45 10.63
N VAL A 92 -7.46 4.37 10.51
CA VAL A 92 -6.92 3.00 10.61
C VAL A 92 -5.94 2.73 9.48
N GLN A 93 -6.25 3.12 8.24
CA GLN A 93 -5.34 2.97 7.11
C GLN A 93 -4.03 3.73 7.30
N GLN A 94 -4.08 4.95 7.85
CA GLN A 94 -2.88 5.73 8.14
C GLN A 94 -2.00 5.07 9.20
N GLN A 95 -2.60 4.48 10.23
CA GLN A 95 -1.87 3.74 11.25
C GLN A 95 -1.18 2.51 10.66
N VAL A 96 -1.91 1.69 9.90
CA VAL A 96 -1.34 0.50 9.25
C VAL A 96 -0.27 0.90 8.24
N LEU A 97 -0.45 2.01 7.52
CA LEU A 97 0.58 2.53 6.60
C LEU A 97 1.86 2.92 7.34
N ALA A 98 1.75 3.51 8.53
CA ALA A 98 2.92 3.85 9.34
C ALA A 98 3.69 2.59 9.77
N ASP A 99 2.98 1.56 10.23
CA ASP A 99 3.56 0.28 10.60
C ASP A 99 4.21 -0.43 9.39
N PHE A 100 3.53 -0.40 8.24
CA PHE A 100 4.06 -0.89 6.97
C PHE A 100 5.36 -0.19 6.57
N VAL A 101 5.43 1.14 6.71
CA VAL A 101 6.65 1.91 6.41
C VAL A 101 7.81 1.46 7.30
N VAL A 102 7.57 1.27 8.59
CA VAL A 102 8.59 0.78 9.54
C VAL A 102 9.06 -0.62 9.13
N ALA A 103 8.13 -1.55 8.92
CA ALA A 103 8.46 -2.92 8.52
C ALA A 103 9.24 -2.97 7.20
N ALA A 104 8.82 -2.18 6.20
CA ALA A 104 9.45 -2.16 4.89
C ALA A 104 10.86 -1.57 4.90
N LEU A 105 11.07 -0.47 5.65
CA LEU A 105 12.40 0.12 5.79
C LEU A 105 13.35 -0.81 6.55
N SER A 106 12.89 -1.47 7.61
CA SER A 106 13.66 -2.49 8.32
C SER A 106 14.03 -3.69 7.42
N ALA A 107 13.17 -4.03 6.46
CA ALA A 107 13.45 -5.05 5.46
C ALA A 107 14.40 -4.61 4.33
N GLY A 108 14.86 -3.35 4.34
CA GLY A 108 15.76 -2.79 3.32
C GLY A 108 15.07 -2.46 2.00
N ILE A 109 13.74 -2.27 2.00
CA ILE A 109 12.99 -1.89 0.80
C ILE A 109 13.31 -0.41 0.48
N PRO A 110 13.66 -0.08 -0.79
CA PRO A 110 13.91 1.31 -1.16
C PRO A 110 12.69 2.19 -0.95
N ARG A 111 12.86 3.37 -0.35
CA ARG A 111 11.77 4.34 -0.09
C ARG A 111 10.89 4.61 -1.31
N ARG A 112 11.48 4.75 -2.50
CA ARG A 112 10.72 4.96 -3.74
C ARG A 112 9.74 3.83 -4.04
N VAL A 113 10.09 2.57 -3.78
CA VAL A 113 9.19 1.41 -3.99
C VAL A 113 8.07 1.43 -2.96
N LEU A 114 8.41 1.75 -1.71
CA LEU A 114 7.48 1.91 -0.61
C LEU A 114 6.46 3.04 -0.87
N ASP A 115 6.89 4.17 -1.45
CA ASP A 115 5.99 5.27 -1.81
C ASP A 115 4.90 4.84 -2.80
N PHE A 116 5.26 4.02 -3.79
CA PHE A 116 4.29 3.47 -4.74
C PHE A 116 3.36 2.45 -4.08
N ALA A 117 3.90 1.49 -3.31
CA ALA A 117 3.09 0.47 -2.66
C ALA A 117 2.10 1.07 -1.64
N GLY A 118 2.58 1.93 -0.74
CA GLY A 118 1.73 2.62 0.22
C GLY A 118 0.73 3.56 -0.47
N GLY A 119 1.17 4.30 -1.49
CA GLY A 119 0.29 5.16 -2.27
C GLY A 119 -0.79 4.41 -3.04
N ALA A 120 -0.52 3.17 -3.49
CA ALA A 120 -1.51 2.34 -4.16
C ALA A 120 -2.61 1.86 -3.22
N GLU A 121 -2.27 1.44 -2.00
CA GLU A 121 -3.28 1.04 -1.02
C GLU A 121 -4.16 2.23 -0.57
N VAL A 122 -3.57 3.42 -0.41
CA VAL A 122 -4.34 4.65 -0.14
C VAL A 122 -5.31 4.97 -1.28
N ARG A 123 -4.86 4.89 -2.53
CA ARG A 123 -5.71 5.16 -3.70
C ARG A 123 -6.79 4.10 -3.89
N ALA A 124 -6.49 2.84 -3.60
CA ALA A 124 -7.46 1.76 -3.65
C ALA A 124 -8.59 2.00 -2.63
N LEU A 125 -8.26 2.38 -1.39
CA LEU A 125 -9.25 2.76 -0.39
C LEU A 125 -10.10 3.94 -0.87
N GLN A 126 -9.49 4.97 -1.48
CA GLN A 126 -10.24 6.11 -2.02
C GLN A 126 -11.21 5.71 -3.13
N CYS A 127 -10.81 4.80 -4.04
CA CYS A 127 -11.71 4.31 -5.07
C CYS A 127 -12.90 3.54 -4.49
N GLU A 128 -12.70 2.77 -3.42
CA GLU A 128 -13.80 2.10 -2.70
C GLU A 128 -14.75 3.11 -2.03
N VAL A 129 -14.20 4.16 -1.40
CA VAL A 129 -15.01 5.25 -0.84
C VAL A 129 -15.83 5.94 -1.92
N VAL A 130 -15.22 6.28 -3.06
CA VAL A 130 -15.91 6.86 -4.22
C VAL A 130 -17.02 5.91 -4.71
N GLY A 131 -16.75 4.61 -4.79
CA GLY A 131 -17.74 3.61 -5.17
C GLY A 131 -18.90 3.47 -4.18
N LEU A 132 -18.64 3.61 -2.87
CA LEU A 132 -19.70 3.63 -1.85
C LEU A 132 -20.56 4.89 -1.93
N VAL A 133 -19.94 6.05 -2.14
CA VAL A 133 -20.69 7.30 -2.36
C VAL A 133 -21.53 7.21 -3.62
N ASP A 134 -20.95 6.75 -4.73
CA ASP A 134 -21.68 6.54 -5.98
C ASP A 134 -22.90 5.63 -5.80
N ARG A 135 -22.74 4.50 -5.11
CA ARG A 135 -23.87 3.59 -4.80
C ARG A 135 -24.94 4.26 -3.95
N ARG A 136 -24.54 5.06 -2.96
CA ARG A 136 -25.46 5.81 -2.09
C ARG A 136 -26.24 6.87 -2.89
N ASP A 137 -25.59 7.51 -3.85
CA ASP A 137 -26.15 8.60 -4.66
C ASP A 137 -26.84 8.09 -5.95
N GLY A 138 -27.12 6.79 -6.03
CA GLY A 138 -27.90 6.19 -7.13
C GLY A 138 -27.11 5.80 -8.39
N GLY A 139 -25.78 5.75 -8.32
CA GLY A 139 -24.92 5.24 -9.39
C GLY A 139 -24.61 6.24 -10.50
N VAL A 140 -24.39 7.51 -10.15
CA VAL A 140 -24.10 8.64 -11.05
C VAL A 140 -22.93 8.36 -12.01
N LEU A 141 -21.91 7.62 -11.55
CA LEU A 141 -20.71 7.33 -12.33
C LEU A 141 -20.93 6.24 -13.39
N GLY A 142 -21.94 5.38 -13.24
CA GLY A 142 -22.21 4.26 -14.14
C GLY A 142 -20.97 3.41 -14.41
N ALA A 143 -20.63 3.19 -15.69
CA ALA A 143 -19.47 2.39 -16.10
C ALA A 143 -18.13 2.93 -15.57
N ARG A 144 -18.03 4.24 -15.29
CA ARG A 144 -16.79 4.86 -14.80
C ARG A 144 -16.40 4.37 -13.40
N ALA A 145 -17.37 3.96 -12.58
CA ALA A 145 -17.08 3.38 -11.27
C ALA A 145 -16.31 2.04 -11.41
N ALA A 146 -16.74 1.19 -12.34
CA ALA A 146 -16.07 -0.08 -12.62
C ALA A 146 -14.68 0.12 -13.24
N GLU A 147 -14.55 1.06 -14.18
CA GLU A 147 -13.25 1.44 -14.75
C GLU A 147 -12.28 1.96 -13.69
N LEU A 148 -12.76 2.80 -12.76
CA LEU A 148 -11.97 3.33 -11.66
C LEU A 148 -11.50 2.22 -10.70
N ALA A 149 -12.38 1.29 -10.35
CA ALA A 149 -12.04 0.14 -9.52
C ALA A 149 -10.99 -0.77 -10.21
N ALA A 150 -11.18 -1.05 -11.50
CA ALA A 150 -10.25 -1.86 -12.28
C ALA A 150 -8.86 -1.19 -12.40
N ALA A 151 -8.83 0.13 -12.65
CA ALA A 151 -7.59 0.89 -12.73
C ALA A 151 -6.84 0.92 -11.38
N ALA A 152 -7.57 1.09 -10.28
CA ALA A 152 -6.99 1.07 -8.94
C ALA A 152 -6.40 -0.30 -8.58
N GLU A 153 -7.12 -1.38 -8.88
CA GLU A 153 -6.65 -2.75 -8.66
C GLU A 153 -5.44 -3.08 -9.53
N GLY A 154 -5.44 -2.68 -10.81
CA GLY A 154 -4.29 -2.85 -11.70
C GLY A 154 -3.03 -2.15 -11.17
N TYR A 155 -3.16 -0.90 -10.73
CA TYR A 155 -2.06 -0.14 -10.13
C TYR A 155 -1.57 -0.79 -8.82
N ARG A 156 -2.48 -1.25 -7.96
CA ARG A 156 -2.15 -1.98 -6.73
C ARG A 156 -1.37 -3.27 -7.00
N GLN A 157 -1.81 -4.07 -7.97
CA GLN A 157 -1.09 -5.28 -8.37
C GLN A 157 0.30 -4.96 -8.93
N ALA A 158 0.43 -3.94 -9.77
CA ALA A 158 1.73 -3.53 -10.33
C ALA A 158 2.72 -3.09 -9.24
N THR A 159 2.25 -2.33 -8.25
CA THR A 159 3.09 -1.90 -7.11
C THR A 159 3.44 -3.05 -6.16
N ALA A 160 2.50 -3.97 -5.90
CA ALA A 160 2.74 -5.19 -5.13
C ALA A 160 3.82 -6.08 -5.79
N GLN A 161 3.77 -6.25 -7.12
CA GLN A 161 4.80 -6.98 -7.85
C GLN A 161 6.18 -6.33 -7.72
N LEU A 162 6.26 -5.00 -7.79
CA LEU A 162 7.52 -4.28 -7.59
C LEU A 162 8.04 -4.46 -6.16
N LEU A 163 7.16 -4.43 -5.17
CA LEU A 163 7.47 -4.65 -3.76
C LEU A 163 8.01 -6.07 -3.51
N PHE A 164 7.32 -7.11 -4.01
CA PHE A 164 7.78 -8.49 -3.90
C PHE A 164 9.12 -8.71 -4.60
N ARG A 165 9.34 -8.11 -5.77
CA ARG A 165 10.65 -8.14 -6.41
C ARG A 165 11.74 -7.50 -5.56
N ALA A 166 11.45 -6.37 -4.91
CA ALA A 166 12.40 -5.70 -4.03
C ALA A 166 12.74 -6.54 -2.79
N LEU A 167 11.75 -7.24 -2.23
CA LEU A 167 11.88 -7.98 -0.97
C LEU A 167 12.46 -9.41 -1.15
N TRP A 168 12.23 -10.08 -2.29
CA TRP A 168 12.77 -11.42 -2.56
C TRP A 168 14.07 -11.37 -3.38
N HIS A 169 14.19 -10.42 -4.30
CA HIS A 169 15.30 -10.35 -5.25
C HIS A 169 15.88 -8.94 -5.36
N PRO A 170 16.48 -8.40 -4.28
CA PRO A 170 16.94 -7.01 -4.24
C PRO A 170 18.00 -6.70 -5.30
N LEU A 171 18.95 -7.60 -5.54
CA LEU A 171 20.02 -7.38 -6.53
C LEU A 171 19.50 -7.53 -7.98
N ARG A 172 18.68 -8.55 -8.23
CA ARG A 172 18.13 -8.85 -9.57
C ARG A 172 17.10 -7.79 -10.02
N SER A 173 16.36 -7.19 -9.09
CA SER A 173 15.35 -6.18 -9.41
C SER A 173 15.95 -4.81 -9.72
N ARG A 174 17.16 -4.52 -9.21
CA ARG A 174 17.81 -3.19 -9.28
C ARG A 174 17.85 -2.56 -10.69
N PRO A 175 18.27 -3.26 -11.76
CA PRO A 175 18.36 -2.66 -13.09
C PRO A 175 16.99 -2.37 -13.74
N MET A 176 15.93 -3.14 -13.41
CA MET A 176 14.60 -2.95 -14.01
C MET A 176 13.74 -1.90 -13.30
N ARG A 177 14.14 -1.48 -12.09
CA ARG A 177 13.39 -0.50 -11.29
C ARG A 177 13.12 0.82 -12.01
N PRO A 178 14.05 1.45 -12.74
CA PRO A 178 13.79 2.75 -13.37
C PRO A 178 12.71 2.70 -14.44
N ALA A 179 12.60 1.60 -15.18
CA ALA A 179 11.53 1.41 -16.17
C ALA A 179 10.18 1.20 -15.48
N HIS A 180 10.12 0.33 -14.47
CA HIS A 180 8.90 0.08 -13.70
C HIS A 180 8.41 1.34 -12.97
N ILE A 181 9.32 2.08 -12.34
CA ILE A 181 8.97 3.36 -11.68
C ILE A 181 8.41 4.37 -12.69
N ARG A 182 8.95 4.43 -13.92
CA ARG A 182 8.41 5.31 -14.96
C ARG A 182 7.01 4.89 -15.41
N ALA A 183 6.75 3.59 -15.55
CA ALA A 183 5.42 3.07 -15.85
C ALA A 183 4.43 3.40 -14.73
N LEU A 184 4.77 3.10 -13.48
CA LEU A 184 3.96 3.41 -12.29
C LEU A 184 3.66 4.91 -12.15
N ARG A 185 4.59 5.79 -12.55
CA ARG A 185 4.34 7.25 -12.57
C ARG A 185 3.27 7.66 -13.57
N ARG A 186 3.14 6.95 -14.70
CA ARG A 186 2.09 7.20 -15.68
C ARG A 186 0.77 6.68 -15.13
N GLU A 187 0.76 5.42 -14.71
CA GLU A 187 -0.43 4.78 -14.12
C GLU A 187 -1.01 5.57 -12.94
N VAL A 188 -0.17 6.04 -12.02
CA VAL A 188 -0.64 6.86 -10.89
C VAL A 188 -1.19 8.20 -11.33
N GLY A 189 -0.62 8.80 -12.39
CA GLY A 189 -1.10 10.05 -12.96
C GLY A 189 -2.45 9.87 -13.65
N ASP A 190 -2.65 8.75 -14.35
CA ASP A 190 -3.89 8.40 -15.03
C ASP A 190 -4.99 8.11 -14.02
N LEU A 191 -4.69 7.27 -13.01
CA LEU A 191 -5.60 6.97 -11.90
C LEU A 191 -5.99 8.24 -11.14
N HIS A 192 -5.04 9.15 -10.87
CA HIS A 192 -5.34 10.42 -10.20
C HIS A 192 -6.33 11.28 -11.01
N ARG A 193 -6.18 11.34 -12.34
CA ARG A 193 -7.12 12.07 -13.20
C ARG A 193 -8.51 11.44 -13.19
N MET A 194 -8.59 10.10 -13.24
CA MET A 194 -9.86 9.39 -13.14
C MET A 194 -10.55 9.63 -11.79
N GLN A 195 -9.80 9.56 -10.69
CA GLN A 195 -10.31 9.86 -9.33
C GLN A 195 -10.85 11.29 -9.25
N GLY A 196 -10.09 12.28 -9.73
CA GLY A 196 -10.53 13.68 -9.73
C GLY A 196 -11.80 13.90 -10.55
N ALA A 197 -11.91 13.26 -11.72
CA ALA A 197 -13.10 13.34 -12.55
C ALA A 197 -14.33 12.72 -11.86
N ALA A 198 -14.15 11.57 -11.20
CA ALA A 198 -15.22 10.90 -10.46
C ALA A 198 -15.71 11.72 -9.26
N ILE A 199 -14.78 12.24 -8.44
CA ILE A 199 -15.12 13.10 -7.30
C ILE A 199 -15.86 14.36 -7.75
N THR A 200 -15.39 15.00 -8.82
CA THR A 200 -16.04 16.19 -9.37
C THR A 200 -17.46 15.89 -9.88
N ALA A 201 -17.68 14.72 -10.49
CA ALA A 201 -19.00 14.31 -10.97
C ALA A 201 -19.97 14.08 -9.80
N LEU A 202 -19.53 13.39 -8.74
CA LEU A 202 -20.32 13.16 -7.54
C LEU A 202 -20.64 14.46 -6.80
N ALA A 203 -19.67 15.36 -6.64
CA ALA A 203 -19.88 16.65 -6.01
C ALA A 203 -20.95 17.49 -6.75
N ARG A 204 -20.92 17.53 -8.09
CA ARG A 204 -21.95 18.22 -8.89
C ARG A 204 -23.33 17.61 -8.77
N ALA A 205 -23.41 16.28 -8.67
CA ALA A 205 -24.69 15.60 -8.50
C ALA A 205 -25.32 15.94 -7.14
N ALA A 206 -24.51 15.99 -6.08
CA ALA A 206 -24.96 16.39 -4.75
C ALA A 206 -25.50 17.84 -4.72
N ASP A 207 -24.84 18.77 -5.42
CA ASP A 207 -25.29 20.17 -5.53
C ASP A 207 -26.60 20.29 -6.33
N GLY A 208 -26.81 19.45 -7.35
CA GLY A 208 -28.01 19.47 -8.19
C GLY A 208 -29.27 18.93 -7.52
N THR A 209 -29.14 18.04 -6.54
CA THR A 209 -30.26 17.47 -5.78
C THR A 209 -30.78 18.36 -4.65
N GLY A 210 -30.14 19.50 -4.38
CA GLY A 210 -30.51 20.42 -3.29
C GLY A 210 -31.47 21.55 -3.67
N ASN A 211 -32.00 21.58 -4.90
CA ASN A 211 -32.78 22.71 -5.42
C ASN A 211 -34.18 22.35 -5.97
N ASP A 212 -34.70 21.17 -5.65
CA ASP A 212 -36.08 20.74 -5.98
C ASP A 212 -36.91 20.49 -4.71
#